data_AF-A0A9D0ILA1-F1
#
_entry.id   AF-A0A9D0ILA1-F1
#
_cell.length_a   1.000
_cell.length_b   1.000
_cell.length_c   1.000
_cell.angle_alpha   90.00
_cell.angle_beta   90.00
_cell.angle_gamma   90.00
#
_symmetry.space_group_name_H-M   'P 1'
#
loop_
_entity.id
_entity.type
_entity.pdbx_description
1 polymer ?
#
loop_
_entity_poly.entity_id
_entity_poly.type
_entity_poly.pdbx_seq_one_letter_code
_entity_poly.pdbx_strand_id
1 'polypeptide(L)'
;MDDIPLSVLFGTLIFLIILSAFFSGSETGLMTLNRYRLRHLARTRHAGARRAQKLLERPDRLIGLILLGNNFVNILASSLTTVIALRLGGETGIAIGAGLLTLVILIFAEVTPKTLAALHPERVAFPAAFIYGPLLWILHPLVWVVNTIANALLKALGIRQDESSTDALSQEELRTVVLEAGAMIPKRHQDMLLNIIDLEKVTVEDIMVPRKEITGIDLEDSWDAIVRQISSSQYTRLPVYRGGI
;
A
#
# COMPACT_ATOMS: atom_id res chain seq x y z
N MET A 1 41.86 15.61 21.61
CA MET A 1 40.43 15.20 21.67
C MET A 1 39.83 15.44 23.06
N ASP A 2 40.60 15.92 24.05
CA ASP A 2 40.16 16.13 25.43
C ASP A 2 39.44 17.47 25.71
N ASP A 3 39.28 18.33 24.71
CA ASP A 3 38.76 19.70 24.90
C ASP A 3 37.24 19.85 24.73
N ILE A 4 36.51 18.79 24.40
CA ILE A 4 35.03 18.87 24.29
C ILE A 4 34.43 18.64 25.69
N PRO A 5 33.65 19.60 26.23
CA PRO A 5 33.01 19.44 27.52
C PRO A 5 32.01 18.27 27.52
N LEU A 6 31.94 17.53 28.62
CA LEU A 6 30.95 16.46 28.81
C LEU A 6 29.51 16.95 28.61
N SER A 7 29.21 18.18 29.00
CA SER A 7 27.89 18.80 28.77
C SER A 7 27.53 18.90 27.30
N VAL A 8 28.49 19.21 26.43
CA VAL A 8 28.29 19.27 24.97
C VAL A 8 28.06 17.87 24.41
N LEU A 9 28.80 16.86 24.89
CA LEU A 9 28.62 15.47 24.48
C LEU A 9 27.22 14.95 24.86
N PHE A 10 26.78 15.18 26.09
CA PHE A 10 25.43 14.80 26.54
C PHE A 10 24.34 15.59 25.81
N GLY A 11 24.52 16.89 25.57
CA GLY A 11 23.59 17.70 24.80
C GLY A 11 23.44 17.20 23.36
N THR A 12 24.55 16.84 22.73
CA THR A 12 24.56 16.24 21.39
C THR A 12 23.88 14.86 21.39
N LEU A 13 24.12 14.04 22.41
CA LEU A 13 23.46 12.74 22.55
C LEU A 13 21.94 12.86 22.67
N ILE A 14 21.45 13.79 23.51
CA ILE A 14 20.01 14.05 23.64
C ILE A 14 19.42 14.52 22.31
N PHE A 15 20.10 15.42 21.60
CA PHE A 15 19.67 15.86 20.28
C PHE A 15 19.58 14.70 19.28
N LEU A 16 20.56 13.80 19.26
CA LEU A 16 20.53 12.61 18.41
C LEU A 16 19.38 11.66 18.78
N ILE A 17 19.08 11.47 20.06
CA ILE A 17 17.93 10.65 20.50
C ILE A 17 16.62 11.25 20.02
N ILE A 18 16.44 12.57 20.12
CA ILE A 18 15.24 13.26 19.60
C ILE A 18 15.14 13.11 18.08
N LEU A 19 16.26 13.22 17.39
CA LEU A 19 16.31 13.05 15.93
C LEU A 19 15.97 11.61 15.51
N SER A 20 16.48 10.62 16.22
CA SER A 20 16.14 9.20 16.05
C SER A 20 14.65 8.95 16.30
N ALA A 21 14.10 9.53 17.38
CA ALA A 21 12.67 9.50 17.69
C ALA A 21 11.82 10.09 16.57
N PHE A 22 12.26 11.19 15.96
CA PHE A 22 11.60 11.80 14.81
C PHE A 22 11.62 10.86 13.59
N PHE A 23 12.77 10.30 13.21
CA PHE A 23 12.86 9.39 12.06
C PHE A 23 11.95 8.17 12.26
N SER A 24 12.10 7.48 13.38
CA SER A 24 11.32 6.30 13.77
C SER A 24 9.81 6.56 13.86
N GLY A 25 9.39 7.64 14.54
CA GLY A 25 7.98 8.00 14.64
C GLY A 25 7.39 8.41 13.30
N SER A 26 8.12 9.17 12.49
CA SER A 26 7.64 9.61 11.17
C SER A 26 7.50 8.47 10.16
N GLU A 27 8.34 7.43 10.23
CA GLU A 27 8.19 6.20 9.46
C GLU A 27 6.81 5.59 9.68
N THR A 28 6.48 5.30 10.94
CA THR A 28 5.20 4.71 11.32
C THR A 28 4.05 5.66 10.98
N GLY A 29 4.20 6.94 11.27
CA GLY A 29 3.19 7.95 10.95
C GLY A 29 2.85 7.99 9.47
N LEU A 30 3.85 7.98 8.59
CA LEU A 30 3.66 8.00 7.13
C LEU A 30 3.05 6.69 6.61
N MET A 31 3.49 5.54 7.13
CA MET A 31 3.02 4.23 6.67
C MET A 31 1.60 3.93 7.13
N THR A 32 1.19 4.39 8.32
CA THR A 32 -0.16 4.19 8.87
C THR A 32 -1.20 5.20 8.36
N LEU A 33 -0.82 6.17 7.50
CA LEU A 33 -1.78 7.11 6.92
C LEU A 33 -2.86 6.40 6.06
N ASN A 34 -4.13 6.70 6.36
CA ASN A 34 -5.26 6.27 5.54
C ASN A 34 -5.19 6.90 4.13
N ARG A 35 -5.04 6.04 3.10
CA ARG A 35 -4.85 6.46 1.70
C ARG A 35 -6.03 7.27 1.15
N TYR A 36 -7.27 6.94 1.51
CA TYR A 36 -8.46 7.65 1.07
C TYR A 36 -8.52 9.06 1.64
N ARG A 37 -8.33 9.19 2.97
CA ARG A 37 -8.35 10.50 3.64
C ARG A 37 -7.19 11.39 3.20
N LEU A 38 -6.01 10.82 2.96
CA LEU A 38 -4.85 11.53 2.42
C LEU A 38 -5.14 12.11 1.03
N ARG A 39 -5.67 11.31 0.11
CA ARG A 39 -6.06 11.76 -1.25
C ARG A 39 -7.12 12.86 -1.18
N HIS A 40 -8.11 12.74 -0.29
CA HIS A 40 -9.12 13.78 -0.09
C HIS A 40 -8.50 15.10 0.41
N LEU A 41 -7.69 15.06 1.47
CA LEU A 41 -7.01 16.23 2.03
C LEU A 41 -6.05 16.90 1.03
N ALA A 42 -5.38 16.11 0.19
CA ALA A 42 -4.52 16.63 -0.86
C ALA A 42 -5.31 17.36 -1.95
N ARG A 43 -6.49 16.87 -2.32
CA ARG A 43 -7.42 17.52 -3.26
C ARG A 43 -8.00 18.81 -2.68
N THR A 44 -8.28 18.87 -1.38
CA THR A 44 -8.73 20.09 -0.67
C THR A 44 -7.58 21.07 -0.34
N ARG A 45 -6.44 20.97 -1.06
CA ARG A 45 -5.27 21.85 -0.98
C ARG A 45 -4.51 21.85 0.36
N HIS A 46 -4.64 20.83 1.21
CA HIS A 46 -3.79 20.72 2.41
C HIS A 46 -2.32 20.47 2.03
N ALA A 47 -1.43 21.40 2.37
CA ALA A 47 -0.05 21.40 1.89
C ALA A 47 0.78 20.20 2.40
N GLY A 48 0.59 19.80 3.65
CA GLY A 48 1.26 18.62 4.22
C GLY A 48 0.74 17.31 3.62
N ALA A 49 -0.56 17.23 3.33
CA ALA A 49 -1.17 16.04 2.73
C ALA A 49 -0.68 15.83 1.29
N ARG A 50 -0.56 16.90 0.50
CA ARG A 50 0.00 16.84 -0.86
C ARG A 50 1.45 16.34 -0.86
N ARG A 51 2.29 16.79 0.08
CA ARG A 51 3.68 16.34 0.18
C ARG A 51 3.78 14.90 0.64
N ALA A 52 3.03 14.54 1.68
CA ALA A 52 2.97 13.16 2.18
C ALA A 52 2.49 12.21 1.08
N GLN A 53 1.47 12.59 0.30
CA GLN A 53 1.02 11.81 -0.85
C GLN A 53 2.14 11.59 -1.87
N LYS A 54 2.86 12.64 -2.27
CA LYS A 54 3.99 12.52 -3.20
C LYS A 54 5.12 11.64 -2.69
N LEU A 55 5.44 11.72 -1.40
CA LEU A 55 6.46 10.86 -0.78
C LEU A 55 6.03 9.39 -0.78
N LEU A 56 4.73 9.13 -0.58
CA LEU A 56 4.14 7.80 -0.56
C LEU A 56 3.88 7.20 -1.96
N GLU A 57 4.08 7.95 -3.05
CA GLU A 57 4.04 7.41 -4.42
C GLU A 57 5.23 6.46 -4.68
N ARG A 58 6.35 6.64 -3.97
CA ARG A 58 7.53 5.77 -4.04
C ARG A 58 8.00 5.39 -2.64
N PRO A 59 7.28 4.47 -1.96
CA PRO A 59 7.55 4.13 -0.57
C PRO A 59 8.96 3.56 -0.39
N ASP A 60 9.52 2.82 -1.36
CA ASP A 60 10.87 2.25 -1.25
C ASP A 60 11.96 3.31 -1.07
N ARG A 61 11.81 4.46 -1.73
CA ARG A 61 12.77 5.57 -1.60
C ARG A 61 12.62 6.27 -0.26
N LEU A 62 11.38 6.42 0.20
CA LEU A 62 11.07 7.02 1.49
C LEU A 62 11.58 6.13 2.64
N ILE A 63 11.31 4.83 2.59
CA ILE A 63 11.79 3.84 3.56
C ILE A 63 13.32 3.84 3.59
N GLY A 64 13.96 3.75 2.42
CA GLY A 64 15.42 3.80 2.31
C GLY A 64 16.01 5.07 2.93
N LEU A 65 15.41 6.24 2.69
CA LEU A 65 15.83 7.50 3.28
C LEU A 65 15.69 7.52 4.80
N ILE A 66 14.54 7.12 5.32
CA ILE A 66 14.25 7.17 6.75
C ILE A 66 15.15 6.17 7.50
N LEU A 67 15.28 4.94 6.99
CA LEU A 67 16.17 3.93 7.55
C LEU A 67 17.62 4.39 7.54
N LEU A 68 18.08 5.00 6.45
CA LEU A 68 19.44 5.54 6.37
C LEU A 68 19.68 6.62 7.42
N GLY A 69 18.74 7.57 7.54
CA GLY A 69 18.83 8.65 8.54
C GLY A 69 18.81 8.11 9.97
N ASN A 70 17.87 7.22 10.27
CA ASN A 70 17.74 6.61 11.60
C ASN A 70 18.99 5.83 12.01
N ASN A 71 19.48 4.96 11.11
CA ASN A 71 20.68 4.16 11.38
C ASN A 71 21.91 5.05 11.55
N PHE A 72 22.06 6.09 10.72
CA PHE A 72 23.16 7.03 10.85
C PHE A 72 23.17 7.72 12.22
N VAL A 73 22.02 8.22 12.66
CA VAL A 73 21.86 8.88 13.97
C VAL A 73 22.13 7.90 15.12
N ASN A 74 21.64 6.67 15.04
CA ASN A 74 21.84 5.66 16.07
C ASN A 74 23.31 5.23 16.18
N ILE A 75 24.01 5.08 15.06
CA ILE A 75 25.45 4.77 15.04
C ILE A 75 26.25 5.92 15.63
N LEU A 76 25.91 7.17 15.30
CA LEU A 76 26.56 8.35 15.90
C LEU A 76 26.29 8.44 17.41
N ALA A 77 25.05 8.19 17.85
CA ALA A 77 24.70 8.17 19.26
C ALA A 77 25.47 7.08 20.02
N SER A 78 25.61 5.88 19.41
CA SER A 78 26.40 4.78 19.94
C SER A 78 27.88 5.16 20.07
N SER A 79 28.47 5.71 19.02
CA SER A 79 29.87 6.15 19.02
C SER A 79 30.13 7.25 20.07
N LEU A 80 29.25 8.25 20.17
CA LEU A 80 29.34 9.28 21.21
C LEU A 80 29.17 8.71 22.62
N THR A 81 28.26 7.75 22.79
CA THR A 81 28.07 7.06 24.07
C THR A 81 29.34 6.32 24.47
N THR A 82 30.02 5.65 23.54
CA THR A 82 31.32 5.01 23.82
C THR A 82 32.35 6.04 24.31
N VAL A 83 32.44 7.21 23.69
CA VAL A 83 33.35 8.28 24.12
C VAL A 83 32.99 8.80 25.52
N ILE A 84 31.71 9.03 25.79
CA ILE A 84 31.22 9.47 27.11
C ILE A 84 31.53 8.41 28.17
N ALA A 85 31.24 7.15 27.86
CA ALA A 85 31.43 6.02 28.75
C ALA A 85 32.91 5.82 29.12
N LEU A 86 33.80 5.92 28.14
CA LEU A 86 35.26 5.86 28.37
C LEU A 86 35.74 6.98 29.31
N ARG A 87 35.22 8.19 29.15
CA ARG A 87 35.61 9.34 30.00
C ARG A 87 35.10 9.24 31.43
N LEU A 88 33.94 8.63 31.65
CA LEU A 88 33.30 8.56 32.96
C LEU A 88 33.70 7.32 33.76
N GLY A 89 33.86 6.18 33.08
CA GLY A 89 34.00 4.87 33.74
C GLY A 89 35.05 3.97 33.10
N GLY A 90 35.93 4.50 32.25
CA GLY A 90 36.97 3.72 31.57
C GLY A 90 36.39 2.58 30.72
N GLU A 91 37.15 1.50 30.57
CA GLU A 91 36.75 0.35 29.75
C GLU A 91 35.48 -0.35 30.26
N THR A 92 35.32 -0.45 31.58
CA THR A 92 34.13 -1.05 32.21
C THR A 92 32.86 -0.22 31.96
N GLY A 93 33.01 1.10 31.82
CA GLY A 93 31.91 2.01 31.51
C GLY A 93 31.27 1.75 30.14
N ILE A 94 32.02 1.20 29.17
CA ILE A 94 31.53 1.00 27.79
C ILE A 94 30.32 0.05 27.75
N ALA A 95 30.43 -1.10 28.43
CA ALA A 95 29.35 -2.10 28.44
C ALA A 95 28.07 -1.56 29.08
N ILE A 96 28.22 -0.82 30.19
CA ILE A 96 27.11 -0.18 30.90
C ILE A 96 26.49 0.91 30.02
N GLY A 97 27.30 1.75 29.39
CA GLY A 97 26.85 2.81 28.48
C GLY A 97 26.10 2.27 27.27
N ALA A 98 26.58 1.19 26.66
CA ALA A 98 25.90 0.52 25.55
C ALA A 98 24.53 -0.05 25.97
N GLY A 99 24.46 -0.72 27.12
CA GLY A 99 23.20 -1.24 27.66
C GLY A 99 22.19 -0.14 27.96
N LEU A 100 22.63 0.92 28.65
CA LEU A 100 21.78 2.07 28.98
C LEU A 100 21.28 2.78 27.73
N LEU A 101 22.16 3.05 26.76
CA LEU A 101 21.77 3.69 25.50
C LEU A 101 20.76 2.85 24.74
N THR A 102 20.94 1.53 24.69
CA THR A 102 20.00 0.62 24.02
C THR A 102 18.61 0.75 24.64
N LEU A 103 18.51 0.75 25.97
CA LEU A 103 17.24 0.91 26.67
C LEU A 103 16.62 2.30 26.44
N VAL A 104 17.44 3.35 26.42
CA VAL A 104 16.99 4.71 26.14
C VAL A 104 16.48 4.85 24.70
N ILE A 105 17.21 4.36 23.70
CA ILE A 105 16.77 4.37 22.30
C ILE A 105 15.49 3.55 22.15
N LEU A 106 15.44 2.34 22.71
CA LEU A 106 14.27 1.47 22.62
C LEU A 106 13.01 2.15 23.15
N ILE A 107 13.08 2.78 24.32
CA ILE A 107 11.91 3.41 24.94
C ILE A 107 11.59 4.75 24.25
N PHE A 108 12.57 5.64 24.16
CA PHE A 108 12.32 7.05 23.81
C PHE A 108 12.44 7.36 22.32
N ALA A 109 13.23 6.60 21.57
CA ALA A 109 13.40 6.80 20.13
C ALA A 109 12.66 5.76 19.28
N GLU A 110 12.32 4.61 19.83
CA GLU A 110 11.71 3.52 19.07
C GLU A 110 10.24 3.29 19.45
N VAL A 111 9.98 2.69 20.61
CA VAL A 111 8.62 2.26 21.00
C VAL A 111 7.69 3.47 21.17
N THR A 112 8.05 4.44 22.01
CA THR A 112 7.16 5.57 22.33
C THR A 112 6.79 6.40 21.08
N PRO A 113 7.74 6.82 20.24
CA PRO A 113 7.42 7.62 19.05
C PRO A 113 6.60 6.83 18.03
N LYS A 114 6.90 5.54 17.81
CA LYS A 114 6.13 4.69 16.89
C LYS A 114 4.70 4.52 17.39
N THR A 115 4.48 4.25 18.67
CA THR A 115 3.14 4.14 19.26
C THR A 115 2.36 5.45 19.12
N LEU A 116 2.98 6.60 19.43
CA LEU A 116 2.32 7.90 19.29
C LEU A 116 1.95 8.20 17.83
N ALA A 117 2.83 7.88 16.90
CA ALA A 117 2.60 8.08 15.47
C ALA A 117 1.54 7.13 14.91
N ALA A 118 1.43 5.90 15.41
CA ALA A 118 0.36 4.99 15.05
C ALA A 118 -1.02 5.50 15.51
N LEU A 119 -1.09 6.12 16.70
CA LEU A 119 -2.32 6.70 17.23
C LEU A 119 -2.72 8.02 16.53
N HIS A 120 -1.74 8.83 16.13
CA HIS A 120 -1.96 10.15 15.52
C HIS A 120 -1.14 10.35 14.23
N PRO A 121 -1.35 9.54 13.18
CA PRO A 121 -0.49 9.50 12.00
C PRO A 121 -0.46 10.83 11.25
N GLU A 122 -1.59 11.52 11.13
CA GLU A 122 -1.67 12.82 10.44
C GLU A 122 -0.85 13.92 11.11
N ARG A 123 -0.83 13.95 12.45
CA ARG A 123 -0.11 14.97 13.21
C ARG A 123 1.40 14.80 13.10
N VAL A 124 1.89 13.58 12.92
CA VAL A 124 3.32 13.29 12.79
C VAL A 124 3.76 13.34 11.32
N ALA A 125 2.99 12.72 10.42
CA ALA A 125 3.35 12.57 9.03
C ALA A 125 3.31 13.88 8.23
N PHE A 126 2.33 14.75 8.46
CA PHE A 126 2.21 15.98 7.67
C PHE A 126 3.37 16.95 7.90
N PRO A 127 3.80 17.24 9.15
CA PRO A 127 5.02 18.03 9.38
C PRO A 127 6.27 17.33 8.85
N ALA A 128 6.40 16.02 9.09
CA ALA A 128 7.56 15.26 8.62
C ALA A 128 7.71 15.29 7.09
N ALA A 129 6.59 15.29 6.35
CA ALA A 129 6.60 15.40 4.89
C ALA A 129 7.20 16.72 4.37
N PHE A 130 7.20 17.80 5.16
CA PHE A 130 7.91 19.03 4.79
C PHE A 130 9.43 18.88 4.90
N ILE A 131 9.91 18.10 5.86
CA ILE A 131 11.34 17.86 6.12
C ILE A 131 11.88 16.86 5.10
N TYR A 132 11.14 15.79 4.83
CA TYR A 132 11.60 14.72 3.94
C TYR A 132 11.66 15.10 2.47
N GLY A 133 10.85 16.05 1.99
CA GLY A 133 10.90 16.47 0.58
C GLY A 133 12.29 16.99 0.17
N PRO A 134 12.82 18.04 0.83
CA PRO A 134 14.16 18.54 0.58
C PRO A 134 15.25 17.52 0.92
N LEU A 135 15.10 16.77 2.03
CA LEU A 135 16.09 15.79 2.45
C LEU A 135 16.25 14.65 1.43
N LEU A 136 15.13 14.17 0.86
CA LEU A 136 15.14 13.17 -0.20
C LEU A 136 15.81 13.69 -1.46
N TRP A 137 15.65 14.98 -1.79
CA TRP A 137 16.31 15.56 -2.96
C TRP A 137 17.84 15.61 -2.79
N ILE A 138 18.32 15.99 -1.60
CA ILE A 138 19.76 16.05 -1.28
C ILE A 138 20.37 14.64 -1.21
N LEU A 139 19.69 13.70 -0.53
CA LEU A 139 20.18 12.33 -0.32
C LEU A 139 19.76 11.35 -1.43
N HIS A 140 19.10 11.83 -2.48
CA HIS A 140 18.67 11.02 -3.62
C HIS A 140 19.77 10.12 -4.19
N PRO A 141 21.01 10.60 -4.48
CA PRO A 141 22.03 9.74 -5.06
C PRO A 141 22.40 8.59 -4.12
N LEU A 142 22.48 8.85 -2.81
CA LEU A 142 22.82 7.84 -1.82
C LEU A 142 21.69 6.80 -1.67
N VAL A 143 20.44 7.26 -1.58
CA VAL A 143 19.25 6.38 -1.52
C VAL A 143 19.15 5.52 -2.78
N TRP A 144 19.45 6.09 -3.95
CA TRP A 144 19.44 5.34 -5.22
C TRP A 144 20.48 4.23 -5.23
N VAL A 145 21.72 4.48 -4.77
CA VAL A 145 22.76 3.45 -4.65
C VAL A 145 22.31 2.33 -3.71
N VAL A 146 21.83 2.67 -2.51
CA VAL A 146 21.38 1.68 -1.51
C VAL A 146 20.23 0.83 -2.06
N ASN A 147 19.22 1.46 -2.67
CA ASN A 147 18.10 0.73 -3.25
C ASN A 147 18.53 -0.14 -4.44
N THR A 148 19.50 0.30 -5.24
CA THR A 148 20.03 -0.50 -6.35
C THR A 148 20.75 -1.75 -5.84
N ILE A 149 21.52 -1.64 -4.76
CA ILE A 149 22.18 -2.77 -4.11
C ILE A 149 21.13 -3.72 -3.52
N ALA A 150 20.14 -3.20 -2.80
CA ALA A 150 19.06 -4.00 -2.23
C ALA A 150 18.30 -4.78 -3.31
N ASN A 151 17.94 -4.11 -4.41
CA ASN A 151 17.22 -4.74 -5.52
C ASN A 151 18.09 -5.76 -6.27
N ALA A 152 19.40 -5.52 -6.39
CA ALA A 152 20.33 -6.50 -6.95
C ALA A 152 20.41 -7.77 -6.09
N LEU A 153 20.43 -7.63 -4.76
CA LEU A 153 20.40 -8.77 -3.83
C LEU A 153 19.09 -9.54 -3.92
N LEU A 154 17.95 -8.83 -3.96
CA LEU A 154 16.63 -9.46 -4.14
C LEU A 154 16.56 -10.23 -5.46
N LYS A 155 17.07 -9.65 -6.55
CA LYS A 155 17.12 -10.31 -7.86
C LYS A 155 18.04 -11.54 -7.85
N ALA A 156 19.17 -11.49 -7.14
CA ALA A 156 20.05 -12.63 -6.98
C ALA A 156 19.38 -13.78 -6.18
N LEU A 157 18.48 -13.45 -5.26
CA LEU A 157 17.64 -14.41 -4.52
C LEU A 157 16.40 -14.88 -5.33
N GLY A 158 16.23 -14.41 -6.57
CA GLY A 158 15.12 -14.80 -7.44
C GLY A 158 13.81 -14.02 -7.20
N ILE A 159 13.83 -12.99 -6.35
CA ILE A 159 12.66 -12.16 -6.07
C ILE A 159 12.57 -11.06 -7.13
N ARG A 160 11.56 -11.13 -7.99
CA ARG A 160 11.24 -10.07 -8.96
C ARG A 160 10.27 -9.09 -8.31
N GLN A 161 10.70 -7.85 -8.16
CA GLN A 161 9.85 -6.75 -7.73
C GLN A 161 9.08 -6.26 -8.98
N ASP A 162 7.92 -6.84 -9.25
CA ASP A 162 7.03 -6.34 -10.31
C ASP A 162 6.42 -5.02 -9.82
N GLU A 163 6.89 -3.88 -10.36
CA GLU A 163 6.33 -2.54 -10.09
C GLU A 163 4.91 -2.34 -10.70
N SER A 164 4.24 -3.40 -11.17
CA SER A 164 3.05 -3.29 -12.04
C SER A 164 1.80 -4.05 -11.54
N SER A 165 1.49 -3.98 -10.25
CA SER A 165 0.15 -4.34 -9.74
C SER A 165 -0.43 -3.23 -8.86
N THR A 166 -0.42 -2.00 -9.38
CA THR A 166 -1.20 -0.92 -8.75
C THR A 166 -2.68 -1.18 -8.99
N ASP A 167 -3.42 -1.49 -7.93
CA ASP A 167 -4.87 -1.29 -7.76
C ASP A 167 -5.84 -2.07 -8.68
N ALA A 168 -5.39 -3.07 -9.47
CA ALA A 168 -6.33 -3.97 -10.13
C ALA A 168 -6.84 -5.01 -9.11
N LEU A 169 -7.99 -4.73 -8.50
CA LEU A 169 -8.69 -5.71 -7.66
C LEU A 169 -8.96 -6.96 -8.50
N SER A 170 -8.67 -8.13 -7.93
CA SER A 170 -9.16 -9.37 -8.50
C SER A 170 -10.69 -9.36 -8.53
N GLN A 171 -11.29 -10.18 -9.38
CA GLN A 171 -12.75 -10.29 -9.46
C GLN A 171 -13.37 -10.69 -8.10
N GLU A 172 -12.66 -11.50 -7.33
CA GLU A 172 -13.06 -11.95 -5.99
C GLU A 172 -12.95 -10.83 -4.96
N GLU A 173 -11.94 -9.98 -5.07
CA GLU A 173 -11.79 -8.78 -4.24
C GLU A 173 -12.85 -7.74 -4.59
N LEU A 174 -13.14 -7.53 -5.87
CA LEU A 174 -14.22 -6.65 -6.33
C LEU A 174 -15.59 -7.12 -5.82
N ARG A 175 -15.83 -8.44 -5.86
CA ARG A 175 -17.04 -9.07 -5.31
C ARG A 175 -17.18 -8.80 -3.81
N THR A 176 -16.09 -8.94 -3.07
CA THR A 176 -16.04 -8.66 -1.63
C THR A 176 -16.38 -7.19 -1.34
N VAL A 177 -15.82 -6.25 -2.10
CA VAL A 177 -16.12 -4.81 -1.97
C VAL A 177 -17.61 -4.52 -2.21
N VAL A 178 -18.23 -5.13 -3.23
CA VAL A 178 -19.66 -4.95 -3.51
C VAL A 178 -20.56 -5.53 -2.41
N LEU A 179 -20.15 -6.64 -1.80
CA LEU A 179 -20.86 -7.25 -0.67
C LEU A 179 -20.77 -6.40 0.59
N GLU A 180 -19.57 -5.90 0.92
CA GLU A 180 -19.34 -5.04 2.10
C GLU A 180 -19.97 -3.65 1.96
N ALA A 181 -20.00 -3.08 0.75
CA ALA A 181 -20.66 -1.81 0.47
C ALA A 181 -22.20 -1.88 0.52
N GLY A 182 -22.78 -3.07 0.71
CA GLY A 182 -24.23 -3.33 0.69
C GLY A 182 -25.05 -2.52 1.70
N ALA A 183 -24.43 -1.96 2.74
CA ALA A 183 -25.11 -1.05 3.66
C ALA A 183 -25.48 0.31 3.01
N MET A 184 -24.79 0.73 1.96
CA MET A 184 -25.02 1.99 1.25
C MET A 184 -25.70 1.83 -0.12
N ILE A 185 -25.90 0.58 -0.58
CA ILE A 185 -26.45 0.27 -1.91
C ILE A 185 -27.74 -0.54 -1.73
N PRO A 186 -28.86 -0.18 -2.38
CA PRO A 186 -30.07 -1.00 -2.35
C PRO A 186 -29.81 -2.41 -2.89
N LYS A 187 -30.32 -3.45 -2.21
CA LYS A 187 -30.09 -4.86 -2.56
C LYS A 187 -30.25 -5.19 -4.06
N ARG A 188 -31.27 -4.63 -4.71
CA ARG A 188 -31.51 -4.82 -6.16
C ARG A 188 -30.33 -4.38 -7.04
N HIS A 189 -29.63 -3.31 -6.67
CA HIS A 189 -28.46 -2.83 -7.43
C HIS A 189 -27.22 -3.67 -7.10
N GLN A 190 -27.11 -4.16 -5.87
CA GLN A 190 -26.05 -5.09 -5.48
C GLN A 190 -26.12 -6.39 -6.29
N ASP A 191 -27.32 -6.99 -6.39
CA ASP A 191 -27.54 -8.21 -7.15
C ASP A 191 -27.21 -8.01 -8.65
N MET A 192 -27.57 -6.86 -9.21
CA MET A 192 -27.24 -6.52 -10.60
C MET A 192 -25.72 -6.41 -10.82
N LEU A 193 -24.99 -5.75 -9.92
CA LEU A 193 -23.53 -5.60 -10.03
C LEU A 193 -22.82 -6.94 -9.94
N LEU A 194 -23.26 -7.83 -9.05
CA LEU A 194 -22.73 -9.18 -8.93
C LEU A 194 -22.98 -9.98 -10.22
N ASN A 195 -24.19 -9.91 -10.78
CA ASN A 195 -24.52 -10.59 -12.03
C ASN A 195 -23.71 -10.08 -13.24
N ILE A 196 -23.38 -8.78 -13.28
CA ILE A 196 -22.51 -8.22 -14.34
C ILE A 196 -21.08 -8.77 -14.22
N ILE A 197 -20.56 -8.89 -13.00
CA ILE A 197 -19.24 -9.48 -12.75
C ILE A 197 -19.23 -10.95 -13.17
N ASP A 198 -20.30 -11.68 -12.91
CA ASP A 198 -20.41 -13.09 -13.27
C ASP A 198 -20.61 -13.30 -14.78
N LEU A 199 -21.15 -12.33 -15.52
CA LEU A 199 -21.41 -12.44 -16.96
C LEU A 199 -20.15 -12.73 -17.79
N GLU A 200 -18.97 -12.28 -17.34
CA GLU A 200 -17.69 -12.57 -18.00
C GLU A 200 -17.34 -14.07 -17.99
N LYS A 201 -17.87 -14.83 -17.01
CA LYS A 201 -17.67 -16.28 -16.89
C LYS A 201 -18.75 -17.09 -17.61
N VAL A 202 -19.86 -16.45 -17.96
CA VAL A 202 -21.00 -17.14 -18.58
C VAL A 202 -20.70 -17.38 -20.06
N THR A 203 -20.82 -18.63 -20.48
CA THR A 203 -20.66 -19.01 -21.88
C THR A 203 -21.98 -18.92 -22.63
N VAL A 204 -21.92 -18.95 -23.97
CA VAL A 204 -23.14 -18.98 -24.79
C VAL A 204 -23.97 -20.22 -24.49
N GLU A 205 -23.32 -21.35 -24.18
CA GLU A 205 -23.98 -22.61 -23.84
C GLU A 205 -24.82 -22.51 -22.56
N ASP A 206 -24.41 -21.67 -21.60
CA ASP A 206 -25.11 -21.48 -20.33
C ASP A 206 -26.42 -20.67 -20.47
N ILE A 207 -26.57 -19.87 -21.53
CA ILE A 207 -27.73 -18.98 -21.75
C ILE A 207 -28.59 -19.43 -22.94
N MET A 208 -28.03 -20.15 -23.91
CA MET A 208 -28.75 -20.52 -25.13
C MET A 208 -29.95 -21.42 -24.84
N VAL A 209 -30.99 -21.32 -25.67
CA VAL A 209 -32.10 -22.28 -25.64
C VAL A 209 -31.58 -23.64 -26.13
N PRO A 210 -31.71 -24.72 -25.35
CA PRO A 210 -31.24 -26.04 -25.76
C PRO A 210 -31.87 -26.47 -27.08
N ARG A 211 -31.09 -27.11 -27.96
CA ARG A 211 -31.54 -27.52 -29.32
C ARG A 211 -32.88 -28.27 -29.33
N LYS A 212 -33.14 -29.08 -28.31
CA LYS A 212 -34.38 -29.87 -28.17
C LYS A 212 -35.62 -29.03 -27.86
N GLU A 213 -35.42 -27.84 -27.33
CA GLU A 213 -36.49 -26.89 -26.96
C GLU A 213 -36.71 -25.84 -28.05
N ILE A 214 -35.88 -25.83 -29.10
CA ILE A 214 -36.02 -24.91 -30.23
C ILE A 214 -37.24 -25.31 -31.04
N THR A 215 -38.22 -24.40 -31.10
CA THR A 215 -39.32 -24.49 -32.07
C THR A 215 -38.87 -23.84 -33.37
N GLY A 216 -38.70 -24.63 -34.43
CA GLY A 216 -38.33 -24.14 -35.76
C GLY A 216 -39.37 -24.47 -36.83
N ILE A 217 -39.25 -23.84 -37.99
CA ILE A 217 -40.09 -24.08 -39.17
C ILE A 217 -39.34 -25.00 -40.13
N ASP A 218 -39.94 -26.13 -40.49
CA ASP A 218 -39.44 -26.99 -41.55
C ASP A 218 -39.95 -26.49 -42.92
N LEU A 219 -39.05 -26.32 -43.87
CA LEU A 219 -39.40 -25.93 -45.24
C LEU A 219 -40.02 -27.07 -46.05
N GLU A 220 -39.97 -28.30 -45.56
CA GLU A 220 -40.62 -29.45 -46.19
C GLU A 220 -42.10 -29.58 -45.79
N ASP A 221 -42.54 -28.86 -44.75
CA ASP A 221 -43.94 -28.83 -44.34
C ASP A 221 -44.84 -28.09 -45.34
N SER A 222 -46.11 -28.48 -45.37
CA SER A 222 -47.12 -27.80 -46.19
C SER A 222 -47.26 -26.32 -45.79
N TRP A 223 -47.51 -25.45 -46.78
CA TRP A 223 -47.68 -24.01 -46.56
C TRP A 223 -48.71 -23.67 -45.47
N ASP A 224 -49.83 -24.39 -45.44
CA ASP A 224 -50.87 -24.19 -44.43
C ASP A 224 -50.41 -24.58 -43.01
N ALA A 225 -49.56 -25.60 -42.88
CA ALA A 225 -48.98 -25.99 -41.59
C ALA A 225 -48.00 -24.93 -41.08
N ILE A 226 -47.15 -24.41 -41.97
CA ILE A 226 -46.20 -23.33 -41.65
C ILE A 226 -46.94 -22.07 -41.20
N VAL A 227 -47.98 -21.65 -41.93
CA VAL A 227 -48.78 -20.46 -41.58
C VAL A 227 -49.48 -20.64 -40.24
N ARG A 228 -50.05 -21.83 -39.98
CA ARG A 228 -50.65 -22.14 -38.67
C ARG A 228 -49.61 -22.04 -37.55
N GLN A 229 -48.43 -22.61 -37.72
CA GLN A 229 -47.35 -22.59 -36.73
C GLN A 229 -46.83 -21.17 -36.45
N ILE A 230 -46.71 -20.33 -37.48
CA ILE A 230 -46.35 -18.92 -37.31
C ILE A 230 -47.44 -18.18 -36.53
N SER A 231 -48.71 -18.42 -36.86
CA SER A 231 -49.85 -17.75 -36.23
C SER A 231 -50.09 -18.15 -34.77
N SER A 232 -49.66 -19.35 -34.38
CA SER A 232 -49.81 -19.88 -33.01
C SER A 232 -48.54 -19.78 -32.17
N SER A 233 -47.41 -19.37 -32.76
CA SER A 233 -46.14 -19.22 -32.06
C SER A 233 -46.16 -18.07 -31.07
N GLN A 234 -45.58 -18.30 -29.89
CA GLN A 234 -45.35 -17.26 -28.88
C GLN A 234 -44.06 -16.47 -29.13
N TYR A 235 -43.23 -16.91 -30.08
CA TYR A 235 -41.93 -16.32 -30.39
C TYR A 235 -42.01 -15.44 -31.63
N THR A 236 -41.33 -14.28 -31.58
CA THR A 236 -41.25 -13.32 -32.70
C THR A 236 -40.28 -13.78 -33.80
N ARG A 237 -39.36 -14.70 -33.49
CA ARG A 237 -38.36 -15.23 -34.43
C ARG A 237 -38.31 -16.74 -34.31
N LEU A 238 -38.37 -17.43 -35.44
CA LEU A 238 -38.30 -18.88 -35.53
C LEU A 238 -37.18 -19.26 -36.50
N PRO A 239 -36.25 -20.15 -36.11
CA PRO A 239 -35.26 -20.68 -37.03
C PRO A 239 -35.94 -21.51 -38.11
N VAL A 240 -35.47 -21.35 -39.35
CA VAL A 240 -35.98 -22.06 -40.53
C VAL A 240 -34.94 -23.09 -40.95
N TYR A 241 -35.37 -24.32 -41.17
CA TYR A 241 -34.48 -25.42 -41.55
C TYR A 241 -35.09 -26.28 -42.67
N ARG A 242 -34.26 -27.16 -43.23
CA ARG A 242 -34.66 -28.19 -44.17
C ARG A 242 -34.02 -29.50 -43.75
N GLY A 243 -34.82 -30.51 -43.40
CA GLY A 243 -34.35 -31.78 -42.86
C GLY A 243 -34.30 -31.80 -41.33
N GLY A 244 -33.15 -31.54 -40.70
CA GLY A 244 -33.01 -31.62 -39.23
C GLY A 244 -32.45 -30.34 -38.61
N ILE A 245 -33.11 -29.86 -37.53
CA ILE A 245 -32.54 -28.86 -36.61
C ILE A 245 -31.56 -29.49 -35.68
#